data_AF-A0A0L0EZQ9-F1
#
_entry.id   AF-A0A0L0EZQ9-F1
#
_cell.length_a   1.000
_cell.length_b   1.000
_cell.length_c   1.000
_cell.angle_alpha   90.00
_cell.angle_beta   90.00
_cell.angle_gamma   90.00
#
_symmetry.space_group_name_H-M   'P 1'
#
loop_
_entity.id
_entity.type
_entity.pdbx_description
1 polymer ?
#
loop_
_entity_poly.entity_id
_entity_poly.type
_entity_poly.pdbx_seq_one_letter_code
_entity_poly.pdbx_strand_id
1 'polypeptide(L)'
;NLAKSSNNALEWVCYHSKAKISRHVYAQTISRTDAIALLLFGPRDVSIYHELARVVVGNWIQLQTSPLTAARLAWFKVRMDEVIRDRITGRAGEAGEAGRILDTAAGTLN
;
A
#
# COMPACT_ATOMS: atom_id res chain seq x y z
N ASN A 1 -18.18 2.74 -33.86
CA ASN A 1 -18.94 2.42 -32.63
C ASN A 1 -18.10 1.74 -31.57
N LEU A 2 -17.13 2.45 -31.00
CA LEU A 2 -16.56 2.15 -29.69
C LEU A 2 -16.27 3.51 -29.05
N ALA A 3 -17.22 3.97 -28.25
CA ALA A 3 -17.03 5.13 -27.41
C ALA A 3 -15.80 4.89 -26.52
N LYS A 4 -14.72 5.63 -26.78
CA LYS A 4 -13.62 5.82 -25.83
C LYS A 4 -14.23 6.48 -24.60
N SER A 5 -14.64 5.68 -23.63
CA SER A 5 -14.83 6.11 -22.26
C SER A 5 -13.49 6.63 -21.78
N SER A 6 -13.33 7.96 -21.80
CA SER A 6 -12.19 8.69 -21.28
C SER A 6 -12.21 8.67 -19.75
N ASN A 7 -12.12 7.48 -19.18
CA ASN A 7 -11.79 7.27 -17.77
C ASN A 7 -10.38 6.69 -17.77
N ASN A 8 -9.38 7.56 -17.95
CA ASN A 8 -7.98 7.20 -17.79
C ASN A 8 -7.73 6.94 -16.29
N ALA A 9 -8.19 5.79 -15.80
CA ALA A 9 -7.65 5.23 -14.57
C ALA A 9 -6.14 5.10 -14.80
N LEU A 10 -5.34 5.83 -14.00
CA LEU A 10 -3.88 5.76 -14.08
C LEU A 10 -3.48 4.30 -13.85
N GLU A 11 -3.05 3.61 -14.91
CA GLU A 11 -2.54 2.25 -14.81
C GLU A 11 -1.11 2.30 -14.29
N TRP A 12 -0.88 1.68 -13.14
CA TRP A 12 0.45 1.59 -12.55
C TRP A 12 1.21 0.38 -13.10
N VAL A 13 2.52 0.54 -13.23
CA VAL A 13 3.41 -0.53 -13.67
C VAL A 13 4.67 -0.60 -12.80
N CYS A 14 5.17 -1.81 -12.62
CA CYS A 14 6.48 -2.08 -12.07
C CYS A 14 7.41 -2.53 -13.21
N TYR A 15 8.69 -2.20 -13.10
CA TYR A 15 9.72 -2.65 -14.04
C TYR A 15 10.92 -3.19 -13.28
N HIS A 16 11.62 -4.17 -13.87
CA HIS A 16 12.81 -4.75 -13.24
C HIS A 16 14.06 -3.91 -13.50
N SER A 17 14.28 -3.48 -14.75
CA SER A 17 15.44 -2.67 -15.14
C SER A 17 15.03 -1.58 -16.12
N LYS A 18 15.86 -0.53 -16.22
CA LYS A 18 15.71 0.51 -17.22
C LYS A 18 17.03 0.83 -17.90
N ALA A 19 16.97 1.15 -19.19
CA ALA A 19 18.11 1.58 -19.98
C ALA A 19 17.81 2.96 -20.59
N LYS A 20 18.81 3.85 -20.56
CA LYS A 20 18.74 5.14 -21.25
C LYS A 20 19.52 5.04 -22.55
N ILE A 21 18.84 5.20 -23.68
CA ILE A 21 19.47 5.20 -25.01
C ILE A 21 19.17 6.55 -25.64
N SER A 22 20.21 7.37 -25.80
CA SER A 22 20.09 8.76 -26.24
C SER A 22 19.15 9.56 -25.32
N ARG A 23 18.04 10.08 -25.84
CA ARG A 23 17.03 10.87 -25.12
C ARG A 23 15.87 10.05 -24.55
N HIS A 24 15.84 8.74 -24.78
CA HIS A 24 14.74 7.87 -24.38
C HIS A 24 15.11 6.98 -23.19
N VAL A 25 14.14 6.74 -22.31
CA VAL A 25 14.24 5.77 -21.22
C VAL A 25 13.34 4.60 -21.56
N TYR A 26 13.93 3.40 -21.61
CA TYR A 26 13.22 2.15 -21.85
C TYR A 26 13.18 1.35 -20.56
N ALA A 27 12.00 0.84 -20.21
CA ALA A 27 11.83 -0.10 -19.11
C ALA A 27 11.77 -1.53 -19.66
N GLN A 28 12.44 -2.47 -19.01
CA GLN A 28 12.41 -3.90 -19.36
C GLN A 28 11.62 -4.67 -18.30
N THR A 29 10.96 -5.74 -18.74
CA THR A 29 10.13 -6.63 -17.90
C THR A 29 9.09 -5.82 -17.11
N ILE A 30 8.08 -5.34 -17.82
CA ILE A 30 7.02 -4.50 -17.27
C ILE A 30 5.87 -5.39 -16.82
N SER A 31 5.45 -5.23 -15.58
CA SER A 31 4.26 -5.88 -15.02
C SER A 31 3.26 -4.82 -14.58
N ARG A 32 1.99 -5.02 -14.94
CA ARG A 32 0.90 -4.19 -14.42
C ARG A 32 0.77 -4.41 -12.92
N THR A 33 0.44 -3.35 -12.18
CA THR A 33 0.23 -3.41 -10.73
C THR A 33 -0.93 -2.52 -10.31
N ASP A 34 -1.54 -2.87 -9.20
CA ASP A 34 -2.59 -2.05 -8.59
C ASP A 34 -2.00 -0.98 -7.68
N ALA A 35 -2.70 0.15 -7.58
CA ALA A 35 -2.32 1.24 -6.66
C ALA A 35 -2.25 0.76 -5.20
N ILE A 36 -3.08 -0.23 -4.82
CA ILE A 36 -3.06 -0.83 -3.48
C ILE A 36 -1.76 -1.60 -3.25
N ALA A 37 -1.28 -2.37 -4.23
CA ALA A 37 -0.01 -3.09 -4.10
C ALA A 37 1.16 -2.11 -3.91
N LEU A 38 1.15 -1.00 -4.66
CA LEU A 38 2.12 0.08 -4.48
C LEU A 38 2.02 0.76 -3.11
N LEU A 39 0.81 0.90 -2.56
CA LEU A 39 0.63 1.44 -1.21
C LEU A 39 1.22 0.52 -0.14
N LEU A 40 0.96 -0.77 -0.24
CA LEU A 40 1.40 -1.76 0.75
C LEU A 40 2.92 -1.96 0.69
N PHE A 41 3.47 -2.20 -0.50
CA PHE A 41 4.87 -2.59 -0.68
C PHE A 41 5.79 -1.44 -1.13
N GLY A 42 5.23 -0.28 -1.44
CA GLY A 42 5.99 0.91 -1.79
C GLY A 42 6.53 1.66 -0.56
N PRO A 43 6.93 2.93 -0.75
CA PRO A 43 7.56 3.76 0.28
C PRO A 43 6.78 3.80 1.59
N ARG A 44 7.49 4.00 2.71
CA ARG A 44 6.90 4.02 4.05
C ARG A 44 6.02 5.23 4.32
N ASP A 45 6.30 6.34 3.66
CA ASP A 45 5.62 7.61 3.90
C ASP A 45 4.19 7.55 3.34
N VAL A 46 3.21 7.50 4.24
CA VAL A 46 1.78 7.52 3.92
C VAL A 46 1.15 8.77 4.52
N SER A 47 0.56 9.59 3.66
CA SER A 47 -0.18 10.79 4.04
C SER A 47 -1.66 10.61 3.70
N ILE A 48 -2.54 10.89 4.67
CA ILE A 48 -3.99 10.85 4.49
C ILE A 48 -4.51 12.28 4.41
N TYR A 49 -5.28 12.57 3.36
CA TYR A 49 -5.99 13.83 3.17
C TYR A 49 -7.48 13.54 3.28
N HIS A 50 -8.03 13.73 4.48
CA HIS A 50 -9.40 13.34 4.83
C HIS A 50 -10.44 14.14 4.04
N GLU A 51 -10.20 15.44 3.90
CA GLU A 51 -11.01 16.40 3.17
C GLU A 51 -11.06 16.13 1.67
N LEU A 52 -10.06 15.40 1.13
CA LEU A 52 -9.97 15.03 -0.27
C LEU A 52 -10.23 13.54 -0.53
N ALA A 53 -10.63 12.77 0.49
CA ALA A 53 -10.82 11.33 0.41
C ALA A 53 -9.65 10.66 -0.35
N ARG A 54 -8.42 10.97 0.08
CA ARG A 54 -7.20 10.63 -0.65
C ARG A 54 -6.12 10.08 0.27
N VAL A 55 -5.43 9.04 -0.21
CA VAL A 55 -4.17 8.57 0.36
C VAL A 55 -3.04 8.86 -0.62
N VAL A 56 -1.92 9.38 -0.12
CA VAL A 56 -0.71 9.60 -0.89
C VAL A 56 0.43 8.80 -0.28
N VAL A 57 1.16 8.06 -1.12
CA VAL A 57 2.29 7.21 -0.71
C VAL A 57 3.56 7.68 -1.41
N GLY A 58 4.62 7.88 -0.62
CA GLY A 58 5.92 8.35 -1.11
C GLY A 58 5.88 9.71 -1.80
N ASN A 59 4.83 10.51 -1.58
CA ASN A 59 4.56 11.81 -2.22
C ASN A 59 4.20 11.77 -3.72
N TRP A 60 3.99 10.61 -4.35
CA TRP A 60 3.65 10.53 -5.78
C TRP A 60 2.56 9.52 -6.15
N ILE A 61 2.36 8.45 -5.37
CA ILE A 61 1.28 7.48 -5.61
C ILE A 61 0.02 7.99 -4.92
N GLN A 62 -1.04 8.27 -5.69
CA GLN A 62 -2.29 8.80 -5.16
C GLN A 62 -3.42 7.80 -5.36
N LEU A 63 -4.14 7.50 -4.28
CA LEU A 63 -5.33 6.65 -4.29
C LEU A 63 -6.53 7.46 -3.81
N GLN A 64 -7.56 7.56 -4.64
CA GLN A 64 -8.86 8.10 -4.26
C GLN A 64 -9.66 7.00 -3.57
N THR A 65 -10.02 7.21 -2.31
CA THR A 65 -10.73 6.22 -1.50
C THR A 65 -11.43 6.88 -0.32
N SER A 66 -12.43 6.21 0.26
CA SER A 66 -13.14 6.78 1.41
C SER A 66 -12.17 7.03 2.58
N PRO A 67 -12.40 8.05 3.43
CA PRO A 67 -11.54 8.33 4.58
C PRO A 67 -11.38 7.12 5.53
N LEU A 68 -12.43 6.31 5.68
CA LEU A 68 -12.38 5.08 6.49
C LEU A 68 -11.43 4.05 5.88
N THR A 69 -11.51 3.82 4.56
CA THR A 69 -10.61 2.90 3.87
C THR A 69 -9.17 3.41 3.90
N ALA A 70 -8.97 4.71 3.73
CA ALA A 70 -7.66 5.37 3.86
C ALA A 70 -7.02 5.09 5.23
N ALA A 71 -7.76 5.32 6.32
CA ALA A 71 -7.30 5.08 7.67
C ALA A 71 -6.97 3.58 7.91
N ARG A 72 -7.84 2.67 7.44
CA ARG A 72 -7.61 1.22 7.54
C ARG A 72 -6.37 0.77 6.78
N LEU A 73 -6.15 1.28 5.57
CA LEU A 73 -4.98 0.95 4.75
C LEU A 73 -3.68 1.43 5.39
N ALA A 74 -3.68 2.64 5.96
CA ALA A 74 -2.51 3.15 6.68
C ALA A 74 -2.19 2.30 7.92
N TRP A 75 -3.20 2.00 8.75
CA TRP A 75 -3.01 1.12 9.92
C TRP A 75 -2.51 -0.26 9.52
N PHE A 76 -3.10 -0.86 8.48
CA PHE A 76 -2.70 -2.16 7.98
C PHE A 76 -1.24 -2.18 7.50
N LYS A 77 -0.79 -1.15 6.76
CA LYS A 77 0.60 -1.04 6.32
C LYS A 77 1.56 -0.98 7.50
N VAL A 78 1.27 -0.16 8.51
CA VAL A 78 2.11 -0.07 9.73
C VAL A 78 2.21 -1.44 10.41
N ARG A 79 1.08 -2.13 10.59
CA ARG A 79 1.06 -3.44 11.24
C ARG A 79 1.80 -4.50 10.43
N MET A 80 1.67 -4.47 9.11
CA MET A 80 2.41 -5.36 8.20
C MET A 80 3.92 -5.14 8.32
N ASP A 81 4.37 -3.89 8.33
CA ASP A 81 5.79 -3.52 8.48
C ASP A 81 6.37 -3.97 9.83
N GLU A 82 5.59 -3.89 10.91
CA GLU A 82 5.95 -4.42 12.22
C GLU A 82 6.13 -5.93 12.19
N VAL A 83 5.12 -6.66 11.68
CA VAL A 83 5.18 -8.13 11.61
C VAL A 83 6.36 -8.61 10.77
N ILE A 84 6.63 -7.94 9.64
CA ILE A 84 7.79 -8.25 8.80
C ILE A 84 9.09 -8.00 9.56
N ARG A 85 9.20 -6.86 10.27
CA ARG A 85 10.38 -6.52 11.07
C ARG A 85 10.61 -7.52 12.21
N ASP A 86 9.56 -7.90 12.93
CA ASP A 86 9.65 -8.85 14.04
C ASP A 86 10.09 -10.23 13.55
N ARG A 87 9.61 -10.65 12.37
CA ARG A 87 10.08 -11.89 11.73
C ARG A 87 11.54 -11.82 11.30
N ILE A 88 11.98 -10.70 10.70
CA ILE A 88 13.38 -10.52 10.29
C ILE A 88 14.32 -10.49 11.49
N THR A 89 13.92 -9.85 12.59
CA THR A 89 14.74 -9.68 13.80
C THR A 89 14.69 -10.88 14.76
N GLY A 90 13.93 -11.93 14.43
CA GLY A 90 13.79 -13.12 15.28
C GLY A 90 12.93 -12.91 16.52
N ARG A 91 12.21 -11.78 16.63
CA ARG A 91 11.28 -11.46 17.74
C ARG A 91 9.87 -12.00 17.51
N ALA A 92 9.70 -12.92 16.57
CA ALA A 92 8.40 -13.45 16.14
C ALA A 92 7.54 -14.09 17.25
N GLY A 93 8.11 -14.32 18.45
CA GLY A 93 7.40 -14.83 19.62
C GLY A 93 6.55 -13.80 20.40
N GLU A 94 6.82 -12.49 20.29
CA GLU A 94 6.16 -11.49 21.15
C GLU A 94 4.94 -10.82 20.50
N ALA A 95 4.91 -10.71 19.16
CA ALA A 95 3.82 -10.05 18.42
C ALA A 95 2.50 -10.86 18.40
N GLY A 96 2.57 -12.17 18.66
CA GLY A 96 1.39 -13.05 18.77
C GLY A 96 0.61 -12.88 20.08
N GLU A 97 1.28 -12.40 21.14
CA GLU A 97 0.67 -12.25 22.46
C GLU A 97 -0.22 -11.00 22.54
N ALA A 98 0.17 -9.92 21.87
CA ALA A 98 -0.63 -8.70 21.79
C ALA A 98 -1.97 -8.89 21.04
N GLY A 99 -2.02 -9.78 20.05
CA GLY A 99 -3.27 -10.17 19.38
C GLY A 99 -4.18 -11.02 20.27
N ARG A 100 -3.58 -11.90 21.09
CA ARG A 100 -4.29 -12.78 22.02
C ARG A 100 -4.96 -12.00 23.17
N ILE A 101 -4.36 -10.89 23.61
CA ILE A 101 -4.95 -10.03 24.65
C ILE A 101 -6.20 -9.29 24.14
N LEU A 102 -6.24 -8.90 22.86
CA LEU A 102 -7.40 -8.24 22.26
C LEU A 102 -8.58 -9.21 22.02
N ASP A 103 -8.33 -10.45 21.62
CA ASP A 103 -9.38 -11.47 21.50
C ASP A 103 -9.95 -11.87 22.88
N THR A 104 -9.14 -11.82 23.94
CA THR A 104 -9.59 -12.11 25.31
C THR A 104 -10.48 -10.98 25.87
N ALA A 105 -10.21 -9.72 25.49
CA ALA A 105 -11.02 -8.56 25.90
C ALA A 105 -12.36 -8.49 25.13
N ALA A 106 -12.42 -8.99 23.89
CA ALA A 106 -13.67 -9.09 23.13
C ALA A 106 -14.56 -10.26 23.60
N GLY A 107 -13.99 -11.29 24.23
CA GLY A 107 -14.71 -12.45 24.78
C GLY A 107 -15.30 -12.26 26.18
N THR A 108 -14.94 -11.18 26.90
CA THR A 108 -15.44 -10.89 28.26
C THR A 108 -16.62 -9.91 28.31
N LEU A 109 -17.11 -9.46 27.16
CA LEU A 109 -18.36 -8.69 27.02
C LEU A 109 -19.47 -9.58 26.45
N ASN A 110 -19.92 -10.55 27.24
CA ASN A 110 -21.23 -11.21 27.13
C ASN A 110 -21.72 -11.56 28.54
#